data_AF-A0A4Q2QSK7-F1
#
_entry.id   AF-A0A4Q2QSK7-F1
#
_cell.length_a   1.000
_cell.length_b   1.000
_cell.length_c   1.000
_cell.angle_alpha   90.00
_cell.angle_beta   90.00
_cell.angle_gamma   90.00
#
_symmetry.space_group_name_H-M   'P 1'
#
loop_
_entity.id
_entity.type
_entity.pdbx_description
1 polymer ?
#
loop_
_entity_poly.entity_id
_entity_poly.type
_entity_poly.pdbx_seq_one_letter_code
_entity_poly.pdbx_strand_id
1 'polypeptide(L)'
;EEFCIVMPNTTLQEAAAVAERLRQRIQGREVFLHNNVTLRVSASLGVSASEERGEYQFEALQSVADGRLYLAKQNGRNQVCFRSAA
;
A
#
# COMPACT_ATOMS: atom_id res chain seq x y z
N GLU A 1 -5.06 -0.62 -12.13
CA GLU A 1 -6.16 -0.78 -11.15
C GLU A 1 -5.70 -0.21 -9.82
N GLU A 2 -6.56 0.53 -9.13
CA GLU A 2 -6.24 1.24 -7.89
C GLU A 2 -7.28 0.86 -6.82
N PHE A 3 -6.80 0.60 -5.59
CA PHE A 3 -7.61 0.13 -4.48
C PHE A 3 -7.23 0.89 -3.21
N CYS A 4 -8.20 1.15 -2.34
CA CYS A 4 -8.00 1.79 -1.04
C CYS A 4 -8.46 0.85 0.07
N ILE A 5 -7.70 0.78 1.17
CA ILE A 5 -8.04 0.02 2.37
C ILE A 5 -8.07 1.00 3.54
N VAL A 6 -9.21 1.09 4.22
CA VAL A 6 -9.38 1.91 5.43
C VAL A 6 -9.39 0.99 6.64
N MET A 7 -8.58 1.31 7.65
CA MET A 7 -8.42 0.50 8.87
C MET A 7 -8.73 1.36 10.12
N PRO A 8 -9.93 1.24 10.70
CA PRO A 8 -10.27 1.92 11.95
C PRO A 8 -9.40 1.43 13.11
N ASN A 9 -9.17 2.30 14.11
CA ASN A 9 -8.47 1.96 15.35
C ASN A 9 -7.11 1.28 15.12
N THR A 10 -6.39 1.71 14.09
CA THR A 10 -5.13 1.09 13.66
C THR A 10 -4.06 2.17 13.58
N THR A 11 -2.93 1.95 14.23
CA THR A 11 -1.75 2.82 14.17
C THR A 11 -1.06 2.73 12.82
N LEU A 12 -0.19 3.69 12.50
CA LEU A 12 0.61 3.67 11.27
C LEU A 12 1.45 2.39 11.14
N GLN A 13 2.05 1.94 12.25
CA GLN A 13 2.95 0.79 12.27
C GLN A 13 2.17 -0.51 12.05
N GLU A 14 1.00 -0.65 12.67
CA GLU A 14 0.10 -1.78 12.44
C GLU A 14 -0.38 -1.80 10.99
N ALA A 15 -0.79 -0.65 10.47
CA ALA A 15 -1.21 -0.48 9.08
C ALA A 15 -0.09 -0.86 8.09
N ALA A 16 1.15 -0.42 8.35
CA ALA A 16 2.31 -0.76 7.54
C ALA A 16 2.62 -2.27 7.58
N ALA A 17 2.50 -2.91 8.74
CA ALA A 17 2.69 -4.36 8.87
C ALA A 17 1.62 -5.15 8.10
N VAL A 18 0.36 -4.70 8.12
CA VAL A 18 -0.72 -5.28 7.31
C VAL A 18 -0.43 -5.10 5.81
N ALA A 19 -0.01 -3.90 5.40
CA ALA A 19 0.34 -3.62 4.00
C ALA A 19 1.49 -4.50 3.50
N GLU A 20 2.54 -4.71 4.30
CA GLU A 20 3.66 -5.58 3.92
C GLU A 20 3.23 -7.04 3.81
N ARG A 21 2.41 -7.52 4.74
CA ARG A 21 1.82 -8.87 4.65
C ARG A 21 0.97 -9.02 3.38
N LEU A 22 0.19 -8.01 3.02
CA LEU A 22 -0.60 -8.01 1.79
C LEU A 22 0.30 -8.05 0.55
N ARG A 23 1.33 -7.21 0.51
CA ARG A 23 2.32 -7.16 -0.57
C ARG A 23 2.98 -8.51 -0.83
N GLN A 24 3.46 -9.17 0.23
CA GLN A 24 4.08 -10.49 0.15
C GLN A 24 3.11 -11.56 -0.35
N ARG A 25 1.86 -11.54 0.15
CA ARG A 25 0.81 -12.47 -0.30
C ARG A 25 0.44 -12.28 -1.76
N ILE A 26 0.41 -11.03 -2.26
CA ILE A 26 0.15 -10.74 -3.67
C ILE A 26 1.32 -11.25 -4.51
N GLN A 27 2.55 -10.91 -4.15
CA GLN A 27 3.75 -11.33 -4.89
C GLN A 27 3.90 -12.86 -4.96
N GLY A 28 3.53 -13.57 -3.89
CA GLY A 28 3.62 -15.03 -3.80
C GLY A 28 2.47 -15.78 -4.47
N ARG A 29 1.46 -15.09 -5.02
CA ARG A 29 0.31 -15.74 -5.69
C ARG A 29 0.48 -15.78 -7.19
N GLU A 30 0.25 -16.96 -7.74
CA GLU A 30 0.10 -17.18 -9.17
C GLU A 30 -1.37 -17.02 -9.56
N VAL A 31 -1.63 -16.16 -10.55
CA VAL A 31 -2.96 -15.94 -11.10
C VAL A 31 -3.09 -16.76 -12.37
N PHE A 32 -3.94 -17.78 -12.33
CA PHE A 32 -4.23 -18.62 -13.48
C PHE A 32 -5.27 -17.95 -14.37
N LEU A 33 -4.89 -17.70 -15.61
CA LEU A 33 -5.78 -17.23 -16.65
C LEU A 33 -6.19 -18.38 -17.58
N HIS A 34 -7.14 -18.09 -18.46
CA HIS A 34 -7.50 -18.96 -19.58
C HIS A 34 -6.26 -19.32 -20.43
N ASN A 35 -6.31 -20.45 -21.13
CA ASN A 35 -5.24 -20.95 -22.02
C ASN A 35 -3.91 -21.30 -21.32
N ASN A 36 -3.95 -21.79 -20.08
CA ASN A 36 -2.75 -22.20 -19.33
C ASN A 36 -1.72 -21.07 -19.11
N VAL A 37 -2.16 -19.81 -19.12
CA VAL A 37 -1.29 -18.67 -18.84
C VAL A 37 -1.28 -18.42 -17.33
N THR A 38 -0.08 -18.37 -16.76
CA THR A 38 0.12 -17.95 -15.37
C THR A 38 0.69 -16.55 -15.32
N LEU A 39 0.04 -15.67 -14.57
CA LEU A 39 0.53 -14.33 -14.27
C LEU A 39 1.05 -14.23 -12.84
N ARG A 40 2.17 -13.55 -12.69
CA ARG A 40 2.65 -13.07 -11.39
C ARG A 40 2.47 -11.56 -11.35
N VAL A 41 1.78 -11.09 -10.33
CA VAL A 41 1.55 -9.67 -10.10
C VAL A 41 2.19 -9.25 -8.78
N SER A 42 2.51 -7.97 -8.67
CA SER A 42 2.99 -7.36 -7.43
C SER A 42 2.18 -6.09 -7.17
N ALA A 43 2.22 -5.62 -5.94
CA ALA A 43 1.58 -4.38 -5.54
C ALA A 43 2.60 -3.45 -4.89
N SER A 44 2.49 -2.15 -5.18
CA SER A 44 3.10 -1.10 -4.37
C SER A 44 2.01 -0.51 -3.49
N LEU A 45 2.34 -0.17 -2.24
CA LEU A 45 1.38 0.39 -1.31
C LEU A 45 1.93 1.66 -0.65
N GLY A 46 1.09 2.67 -0.55
CA GLY A 46 1.31 3.83 0.29
C GLY A 46 0.38 3.76 1.50
N VAL A 47 0.89 4.06 2.69
CA VAL A 47 0.13 3.99 3.95
C VAL A 47 0.19 5.34 4.64
N SER A 48 -0.93 5.80 5.18
CA SER A 48 -1.04 7.00 6.03
C SER A 48 -1.92 6.71 7.24
N ALA A 49 -1.77 7.49 8.30
CA ALA A 49 -2.61 7.43 9.50
C ALA A 49 -2.92 8.82 10.06
N SER A 50 -4.08 8.98 10.71
CA SER A 50 -4.54 10.25 11.29
C SER A 50 -3.65 10.77 12.41
N GLU A 51 -3.04 9.87 13.18
CA GLU A 51 -2.13 10.21 14.27
C GLU A 51 -0.85 10.93 13.81
N GLU A 52 -0.43 10.75 12.55
CA GLU A 52 0.84 11.30 12.05
C GLU A 52 0.86 12.83 11.96
N ARG A 53 -0.31 13.42 11.68
CA ARG A 53 -0.45 14.87 11.46
C ARG A 53 -1.55 15.51 12.30
N GLY A 54 -2.20 14.74 13.17
CA GLY A 54 -3.44 15.15 13.83
C GLY A 54 -4.55 15.49 12.84
N GLU A 55 -4.46 14.94 11.63
CA GLU A 55 -5.38 15.21 10.53
C GLU A 55 -6.36 14.05 10.40
N TYR A 56 -7.65 14.36 10.43
CA TYR A 56 -8.72 13.37 10.44
C TYR A 56 -9.56 13.40 9.16
N GLN A 57 -9.30 14.36 8.27
CA GLN A 57 -9.96 14.41 6.96
C GLN A 57 -9.44 13.30 6.06
N PHE A 58 -10.38 12.58 5.46
CA PHE A 58 -10.09 11.45 4.60
C PHE A 58 -9.25 11.87 3.37
N GLU A 59 -9.59 13.01 2.76
CA GLU A 59 -8.93 13.52 1.55
C GLU A 59 -7.44 13.82 1.81
N ALA A 60 -7.14 14.37 2.99
CA ALA A 60 -5.76 14.66 3.38
C ALA A 60 -4.97 13.36 3.64
N LEU A 61 -5.58 12.37 4.32
CA LEU A 61 -4.97 11.07 4.54
C LEU A 61 -4.74 10.31 3.23
N GLN A 62 -5.73 10.33 2.33
CA GLN A 62 -5.63 9.72 1.02
C GLN A 62 -4.50 10.38 0.21
N SER A 63 -4.42 11.70 0.19
CA SER A 63 -3.34 12.43 -0.51
C SER A 63 -1.95 12.02 -0.03
N VAL A 64 -1.77 11.85 1.29
CA VAL A 64 -0.50 11.37 1.87
C VAL A 64 -0.21 9.92 1.45
N ALA A 65 -1.22 9.04 1.48
CA ALA A 65 -1.08 7.66 1.04
C ALA A 65 -0.72 7.57 -0.45
N ASP A 66 -1.34 8.39 -1.30
CA ASP A 66 -1.05 8.45 -2.73
C ASP A 66 0.37 8.97 -3.01
N GLY A 67 0.81 9.99 -2.30
CA GLY A 67 2.19 10.46 -2.36
C GLY A 67 3.20 9.37 -2.00
N ARG A 68 2.90 8.57 -0.96
CA ARG A 68 3.73 7.43 -0.56
C ARG A 68 3.66 6.26 -1.54
N LEU A 69 2.49 6.00 -2.14
CA LEU A 69 2.34 5.02 -3.20
C LEU A 69 3.18 5.43 -4.43
N TYR A 70 3.20 6.72 -4.74
CA TYR A 70 4.04 7.26 -5.80
C TYR A 70 5.54 7.05 -5.50
N LEU A 71 5.99 7.33 -4.28
CA LEU A 71 7.36 7.01 -3.85
C LEU A 71 7.67 5.50 -3.98
N ALA A 72 6.75 4.63 -3.56
CA ALA A 72 6.90 3.19 -3.72
C ALA A 72 7.02 2.79 -5.20
N LYS A 73 6.30 3.46 -6.10
CA LYS A 73 6.42 3.25 -7.56
C LYS A 73 7.77 3.76 -8.09
N GLN A 74 8.26 4.89 -7.59
CA GLN A 74 9.55 5.47 -8.00
C GLN A 74 10.76 4.66 -7.52
N ASN A 75 10.78 4.15 -6.28
CA ASN A 75 11.93 3.39 -5.78
C ASN A 75 11.92 1.91 -6.20
N GLY A 76 11.38 1.58 -7.38
CA GLY A 76 11.44 0.22 -7.95
C GLY A 76 10.19 -0.65 -7.84
N ARG A 77 9.06 -0.11 -7.35
CA ARG A 77 7.78 -0.83 -7.16
C ARG A 77 7.90 -1.99 -6.15
N ASN A 78 6.81 -2.75 -6.00
CA ASN A 78 6.73 -3.93 -5.12
C ASN A 78 7.26 -3.68 -3.70
N GLN A 79 6.82 -2.58 -3.09
CA GLN A 79 7.23 -2.18 -1.74
C GLN A 79 6.14 -1.35 -1.06
N VAL A 80 6.29 -1.20 0.26
CA VAL A 80 5.43 -0.36 1.10
C VAL A 80 6.19 0.90 1.51
N CYS A 81 5.58 2.06 1.30
CA CYS A 81 6.08 3.32 1.83
C CYS A 81 5.07 3.88 2.85
N PHE A 82 5.55 4.11 4.07
CA PHE A 82 4.75 4.64 5.18
C PHE A 82 5.48 5.75 5.95
N ARG A 83 6.68 6.11 5.51
CA ARG A 83 7.46 7.25 6.02
C ARG A 83 7.80 8.17 4.85
N SER A 84 7.84 9.47 5.12
CA SER A 84 8.38 10.45 4.17
C SER A 84 9.88 10.19 3.98
N ALA A 85 10.40 10.41 2.76
CA ALA A 85 11.84 10.59 2.61
C ALA A 85 12.27 11.83 3.43
N ALA A 86 13.39 11.73 4.13
CA ALA A 86 14.00 12.86 4.84
C ALA A 86 14.47 13.93 3.85
#